data_AF-A0A6L5E132-F1
#
_entry.id   AF-A0A6L5E132-F1
#
_cell.length_a   1.000
_cell.length_b   1.000
_cell.length_c   1.000
_cell.angle_alpha   90.00
_cell.angle_beta   90.00
_cell.angle_gamma   90.00
#
_symmetry.space_group_name_H-M   'P 1'
#
loop_
_entity.id
_entity.type
_entity.pdbx_description
1 polymer ?
#
loop_
_entity_poly.entity_id
_entity_poly.type
_entity_poly.pdbx_seq_one_letter_code
_entity_poly.pdbx_strand_id
1 'polypeptide(L)'
;MAQKEKNKKKGKNKVEKVHKTKRDSLVKDAKEKHNIHKKNTLKKKDSLNKEMEKKGHAYGKEKGELKGKKFGQDRAKQAKLLREERANELKATIKTKDEKIKEAKEKIKKSKKKLKISKEKGDISEDEYKEKKAKIEKAEKSLKTLEEKISKAKKMTQEELEN
;
A
#
# COMPACT_ATOMS: atom_id res chain seq x y z
N MET A 1 -28.26 3.06 71.75
CA MET A 1 -28.97 2.57 70.53
C MET A 1 -27.92 2.28 69.47
N ALA A 2 -27.49 1.02 69.35
CA ALA A 2 -27.83 0.05 68.28
C ALA A 2 -27.15 0.39 66.92
N GLN A 3 -25.94 -0.10 66.61
CA GLN A 3 -25.55 -1.41 66.01
C GLN A 3 -26.23 -1.80 64.68
N LYS A 4 -25.37 -2.05 63.65
CA LYS A 4 -25.40 -3.15 62.65
C LYS A 4 -26.60 -3.19 61.67
N GLU A 5 -26.54 -3.62 60.41
CA GLU A 5 -25.64 -4.50 59.65
C GLU A 5 -26.15 -4.60 58.20
N LYS A 6 -25.23 -4.96 57.26
CA LYS A 6 -25.45 -5.85 56.09
C LYS A 6 -26.33 -5.34 54.93
N ASN A 7 -26.20 -5.78 53.67
CA ASN A 7 -25.17 -6.37 52.81
C ASN A 7 -25.90 -6.60 51.47
N LYS A 8 -25.20 -6.49 50.32
CA LYS A 8 -25.36 -7.37 49.14
C LYS A 8 -26.76 -7.57 48.50
N LYS A 9 -26.93 -7.11 47.25
CA LYS A 9 -26.85 -7.92 45.99
C LYS A 9 -27.70 -7.33 44.87
N LYS A 10 -27.10 -7.36 43.66
CA LYS A 10 -27.67 -7.73 42.34
C LYS A 10 -28.96 -6.99 41.92
N GLY A 11 -29.04 -6.34 40.77
CA GLY A 11 -28.28 -6.46 39.54
C GLY A 11 -29.19 -6.08 38.37
N LYS A 12 -28.58 -5.87 37.20
CA LYS A 12 -29.19 -6.04 35.86
C LYS A 12 -30.54 -5.32 35.65
N ASN A 13 -30.51 -4.17 34.95
CA ASN A 13 -31.41 -3.87 33.81
C ASN A 13 -31.42 -2.37 33.48
N LYS A 14 -30.28 -1.84 33.05
CA LYS A 14 -30.22 -0.51 32.39
C LYS A 14 -29.72 -0.56 30.95
N VAL A 15 -29.81 -1.73 30.30
CA VAL A 15 -29.36 -1.95 28.90
C VAL A 15 -30.50 -2.39 27.96
N GLU A 16 -31.70 -2.71 28.45
CA GLU A 16 -32.72 -3.37 27.61
C GLU A 16 -33.85 -2.49 27.05
N LYS A 17 -33.89 -1.18 27.32
CA LYS A 17 -34.99 -0.32 26.82
C LYS A 17 -34.62 0.69 25.73
N VAL A 18 -33.41 0.62 25.19
CA VAL A 18 -32.96 1.45 24.04
C VAL A 18 -32.73 0.62 22.78
N HIS A 19 -32.76 -0.72 22.87
CA HIS A 19 -32.47 -1.61 21.74
C HIS A 19 -33.68 -2.09 20.92
N LYS A 20 -34.90 -1.61 21.21
CA LYS A 20 -36.13 -2.07 20.55
C LYS A 20 -36.79 -1.06 19.61
N THR A 21 -36.34 0.20 19.56
CA THR A 21 -36.94 1.24 18.69
C THR A 21 -36.09 1.63 17.48
N LYS A 22 -34.95 0.97 17.24
CA LYS A 22 -34.10 1.22 16.06
C LYS A 22 -33.99 0.04 15.09
N ARG A 23 -34.73 -1.06 15.29
CA ARG A 23 -34.73 -2.21 14.37
C ARG A 23 -35.92 -2.28 13.41
N ASP A 24 -37.02 -1.58 13.68
CA ASP A 24 -38.20 -1.66 12.82
C ASP A 24 -38.35 -0.53 11.78
N SER A 25 -37.52 0.52 11.85
CA SER A 25 -37.50 1.58 10.82
C SER A 25 -36.42 1.38 9.74
N LEU A 26 -35.69 0.26 9.75
CA LEU A 26 -34.65 -0.05 8.77
C LEU A 26 -34.98 -1.26 7.88
N VAL A 27 -36.13 -1.91 8.08
CA VAL A 27 -36.50 -3.14 7.36
C VAL A 27 -37.53 -2.91 6.23
N LYS A 28 -38.14 -1.72 6.11
CA LYS A 28 -39.05 -1.42 4.99
C LYS A 28 -38.40 -0.73 3.79
N ASP A 29 -37.23 -0.11 3.91
CA ASP A 29 -36.54 0.53 2.77
C ASP A 29 -35.53 -0.37 2.03
N ALA A 30 -35.27 -1.59 2.54
CA ALA A 30 -34.28 -2.49 1.95
C ALA A 30 -34.84 -3.49 0.91
N LYS A 31 -36.16 -3.64 0.79
CA LYS A 31 -36.78 -4.61 -0.13
C LYS A 31 -37.30 -4.05 -1.45
N GLU A 32 -37.43 -2.73 -1.59
CA GLU A 32 -37.98 -2.14 -2.82
C GLU A 32 -36.90 -1.72 -3.84
N LYS A 33 -35.64 -1.56 -3.42
CA LYS A 33 -34.53 -1.21 -4.33
C LYS A 33 -33.83 -2.40 -5.00
N HIS A 34 -34.16 -3.64 -4.62
CA HIS A 34 -33.54 -4.83 -5.19
C HIS A 34 -34.24 -5.38 -6.45
N ASN A 35 -35.41 -4.86 -6.82
CA ASN A 35 -36.15 -5.33 -8.01
C ASN A 35 -36.03 -4.44 -9.26
N ILE A 36 -35.48 -3.22 -9.15
CA ILE A 36 -35.30 -2.33 -10.31
C ILE A 36 -33.95 -2.56 -11.01
N HIS A 37 -32.92 -3.02 -10.30
CA HIS A 37 -31.59 -3.27 -10.90
C HIS A 37 -31.44 -4.59 -11.66
N LYS A 38 -32.38 -5.54 -11.49
CA LYS A 38 -32.30 -6.84 -12.20
C LYS A 38 -32.91 -6.81 -13.60
N LYS A 39 -33.74 -5.80 -13.94
CA LYS A 39 -34.37 -5.71 -15.27
C LYS A 39 -33.58 -4.89 -16.29
N ASN A 40 -32.71 -3.98 -15.83
CA ASN A 40 -31.84 -3.17 -16.71
C ASN A 40 -30.47 -3.80 -17.02
N THR A 41 -30.08 -4.86 -16.32
CA THR A 41 -28.80 -5.56 -16.53
C THR A 41 -28.87 -6.66 -17.59
N LEU A 42 -30.08 -7.14 -17.95
CA LEU A 42 -30.26 -8.17 -18.99
C LEU A 42 -30.30 -7.58 -20.41
N LYS A 43 -30.90 -6.39 -20.61
CA LYS A 43 -30.93 -5.75 -21.95
C LYS A 43 -29.62 -5.09 -22.39
N LYS A 44 -28.69 -4.83 -21.47
CA LYS A 44 -27.37 -4.24 -21.78
C LYS A 44 -26.30 -5.28 -22.11
N LYS A 45 -26.52 -6.56 -21.79
CA LYS A 45 -25.51 -7.60 -21.97
C LYS A 45 -25.45 -8.11 -23.42
N ASP A 46 -26.58 -8.11 -24.13
CA ASP A 46 -26.62 -8.50 -25.54
C ASP A 46 -26.09 -7.43 -26.50
N SER A 47 -26.23 -6.13 -26.15
CA SER A 47 -25.64 -5.04 -26.94
C SER A 47 -24.15 -4.85 -26.70
N LEU A 48 -23.64 -5.16 -25.50
CA LEU A 48 -22.20 -5.11 -25.21
C LEU A 48 -21.42 -6.26 -25.88
N ASN A 49 -22.01 -7.45 -26.00
CA ASN A 49 -21.35 -8.57 -26.70
C ASN A 49 -21.20 -8.31 -28.20
N LYS A 50 -22.18 -7.66 -28.85
CA LYS A 50 -22.13 -7.36 -30.29
C LYS A 50 -21.14 -6.25 -30.66
N GLU A 51 -20.79 -5.38 -29.69
CA GLU A 51 -19.77 -4.35 -29.87
C GLU A 51 -18.34 -4.84 -29.57
N MET A 52 -18.19 -5.87 -28.74
CA MET A 52 -16.89 -6.49 -28.46
C MET A 52 -16.40 -7.40 -29.60
N GLU A 53 -17.30 -8.02 -30.37
CA GLU A 53 -16.90 -8.84 -31.53
C GLU A 53 -16.37 -8.02 -32.73
N LYS A 54 -16.70 -6.72 -32.83
CA LYS A 54 -16.14 -5.83 -33.87
C LYS A 54 -14.86 -5.11 -33.46
N LYS A 55 -14.42 -5.25 -32.21
CA LYS A 55 -13.14 -4.72 -31.72
C LYS A 55 -12.18 -5.88 -31.49
N GLY A 56 -11.87 -6.60 -32.57
CA GLY A 56 -10.62 -7.36 -32.63
C GLY A 56 -9.50 -6.44 -32.15
N HIS A 57 -8.67 -6.92 -31.22
CA HIS A 57 -7.52 -6.18 -30.72
C HIS A 57 -6.77 -5.61 -31.91
N ALA A 58 -6.84 -4.29 -32.10
CA ALA A 58 -6.35 -3.63 -33.30
C ALA A 58 -4.81 -3.58 -33.23
N TYR A 59 -4.18 -4.72 -33.51
CA TYR A 59 -2.75 -4.84 -33.76
C TYR A 59 -2.43 -4.10 -35.07
N GLY A 60 -2.28 -2.78 -35.00
CA GLY A 60 -1.83 -1.98 -36.14
C GLY A 60 -2.44 -0.60 -36.34
N LYS A 61 -3.03 0.03 -35.31
CA LYS A 61 -3.53 1.42 -35.43
C LYS A 61 -2.45 2.43 -35.85
N GLU A 62 -1.17 2.11 -35.70
CA GLU A 62 -0.05 2.97 -36.08
C GLU A 62 0.92 2.29 -37.08
N LYS A 63 0.39 1.55 -38.06
CA LYS A 63 1.25 0.88 -39.06
C LYS A 63 2.05 1.83 -39.95
N GLY A 64 1.67 3.11 -40.08
CA GLY A 64 2.35 4.04 -41.00
C GLY A 64 2.53 3.42 -42.40
N GLU A 65 3.72 3.60 -42.99
CA GLU A 65 4.12 2.95 -44.26
C GLU A 65 4.54 1.47 -44.09
N LEU A 66 4.82 1.03 -42.86
CA LEU A 66 5.33 -0.30 -42.55
C LEU A 66 4.14 -1.26 -42.36
N LYS A 67 3.91 -2.16 -43.34
CA LYS A 67 2.83 -3.15 -43.27
C LYS A 67 3.36 -4.55 -42.93
N GLY A 68 2.55 -5.34 -42.22
CA GLY A 68 2.79 -6.77 -41.97
C GLY A 68 4.03 -7.08 -41.11
N LYS A 69 4.90 -7.97 -41.60
CA LYS A 69 6.06 -8.51 -40.86
C LYS A 69 7.04 -7.42 -40.39
N LYS A 70 7.27 -6.38 -41.20
CA LYS A 70 8.21 -5.29 -40.89
C LYS A 70 7.73 -4.45 -39.71
N PHE A 71 6.42 -4.16 -39.64
CA PHE A 71 5.81 -3.49 -38.47
C PHE A 71 5.96 -4.30 -37.18
N GLY A 72 5.75 -5.62 -37.25
CA GLY A 72 5.93 -6.50 -36.09
C GLY A 72 7.37 -6.51 -35.59
N GLN A 73 8.34 -6.54 -36.50
CA GLN A 73 9.76 -6.48 -36.17
C GLN A 73 10.16 -5.13 -35.57
N ASP A 74 9.71 -4.02 -36.16
CA ASP A 74 10.06 -2.69 -35.66
C ASP A 74 9.42 -2.41 -34.29
N ARG A 75 8.19 -2.87 -34.06
CA ARG A 75 7.56 -2.82 -32.73
C ARG A 75 8.30 -3.67 -31.70
N ALA A 76 8.75 -4.87 -32.08
CA ALA A 76 9.53 -5.73 -31.19
C ALA A 76 10.89 -5.10 -30.85
N LYS A 77 11.57 -4.47 -31.83
CA LYS A 77 12.80 -3.72 -31.61
C LYS A 77 12.58 -2.54 -30.67
N GLN A 78 11.54 -1.73 -30.90
CA GLN A 78 11.19 -0.62 -30.01
C GLN A 78 10.88 -1.09 -28.59
N ALA A 79 10.13 -2.18 -28.44
CA ALA A 79 9.84 -2.75 -27.13
C ALA A 79 11.11 -3.23 -26.41
N LYS A 80 12.05 -3.85 -27.14
CA LYS A 80 13.34 -4.29 -26.60
C LYS A 80 14.19 -3.09 -26.15
N LEU A 81 14.33 -2.06 -26.99
CA LEU A 81 15.05 -0.84 -26.64
C LEU A 81 14.47 -0.18 -25.40
N LEU A 82 13.14 0.00 -25.34
CA LEU A 82 12.48 0.58 -24.18
C LEU A 82 12.65 -0.28 -22.91
N ARG A 83 12.69 -1.61 -23.04
CA ARG A 83 12.98 -2.51 -21.91
C ARG A 83 14.40 -2.29 -21.39
N GLU A 84 15.37 -2.21 -22.29
CA GLU A 84 16.78 -1.99 -21.95
C GLU A 84 17.00 -0.61 -21.30
N GLU A 85 16.40 0.44 -21.85
CA GLU A 85 16.45 1.79 -21.27
C GLU A 85 15.88 1.81 -19.85
N ARG A 86 14.69 1.25 -19.64
CA ARG A 86 14.07 1.17 -18.30
C ARG A 86 14.90 0.35 -17.32
N ALA A 87 15.50 -0.74 -17.77
CA ALA A 87 16.39 -1.55 -16.93
C ALA A 87 17.63 -0.75 -16.49
N ASN A 88 18.21 0.04 -17.39
CA ASN A 88 19.36 0.89 -17.08
C ASN A 88 19.00 2.04 -16.13
N GLU A 89 17.87 2.72 -16.34
CA GLU A 89 17.34 3.74 -15.43
C GLU A 89 17.07 3.18 -14.03
N LEU A 90 16.50 1.97 -13.96
CA LEU A 90 16.22 1.30 -12.70
C LEU A 90 17.53 0.95 -11.97
N LYS A 91 18.54 0.42 -12.67
CA LYS A 91 19.88 0.17 -12.10
C LYS A 91 20.52 1.44 -11.55
N ALA A 92 20.49 2.53 -12.30
CA ALA A 92 21.02 3.83 -11.86
C ALA A 92 20.30 4.33 -10.60
N THR A 93 18.96 4.22 -10.58
CA THR A 93 18.13 4.59 -9.44
C THR A 93 18.42 3.72 -8.22
N ILE A 94 18.61 2.41 -8.39
CA ILE A 94 18.98 1.50 -7.31
C ILE A 94 20.34 1.90 -6.71
N LYS A 95 21.35 2.12 -7.56
CA LYS A 95 22.69 2.51 -7.12
C LYS A 95 22.69 3.80 -6.30
N THR A 96 22.04 4.85 -6.80
CA THR A 96 21.95 6.13 -6.09
C THR A 96 21.21 6.00 -4.76
N LYS A 97 20.16 5.17 -4.69
CA LYS A 97 19.44 4.93 -3.45
C LYS A 97 20.23 4.08 -2.45
N ASP A 98 21.02 3.10 -2.91
CA ASP A 98 21.92 2.34 -2.05
C ASP A 98 22.98 3.23 -1.38
N GLU A 99 23.57 4.14 -2.14
CA GLU A 99 24.54 5.11 -1.61
C GLU A 99 23.90 5.97 -0.53
N LYS A 100 22.70 6.51 -0.78
CA LYS A 100 21.93 7.28 0.21
C LYS A 100 21.58 6.48 1.45
N ILE A 101 21.27 5.19 1.32
CA ILE A 101 21.05 4.30 2.47
C ILE A 101 22.33 4.16 3.30
N LYS A 102 23.47 3.92 2.65
CA LYS A 102 24.75 3.78 3.36
C LYS A 102 25.07 5.04 4.15
N GLU A 103 24.90 6.22 3.55
CA GLU A 103 25.07 7.49 4.25
C GLU A 103 24.10 7.64 5.43
N ALA A 104 22.83 7.30 5.24
CA ALA A 104 21.83 7.39 6.29
C ALA A 104 22.11 6.41 7.45
N LYS A 105 22.59 5.20 7.17
CA LYS A 105 23.08 4.25 8.18
C LYS A 105 24.20 4.85 9.03
N GLU A 106 25.19 5.45 8.38
CA GLU A 106 26.31 6.09 9.06
C GLU A 106 25.86 7.29 9.92
N LYS A 107 24.94 8.12 9.40
CA LYS A 107 24.36 9.23 10.15
C LYS A 107 23.60 8.74 11.39
N ILE A 108 22.78 7.70 11.26
CA ILE A 108 22.05 7.09 12.37
C ILE A 108 23.01 6.52 13.42
N LYS A 109 24.05 5.80 12.99
CA LYS A 109 25.07 5.23 13.88
C LYS A 109 25.80 6.31 14.66
N LYS A 110 26.15 7.42 14.00
CA LYS A 110 26.74 8.60 14.65
C LYS A 110 25.77 9.22 15.66
N SER A 111 24.50 9.42 15.30
CA SER A 111 23.48 9.95 16.20
C SER A 111 23.24 9.06 17.43
N LYS A 112 23.23 7.74 17.26
CA LYS A 112 23.15 6.79 18.38
C LYS A 112 24.33 6.90 19.33
N LYS A 113 25.55 6.96 18.79
CA LYS A 113 26.77 7.13 19.59
C LYS A 113 26.73 8.44 20.35
N LYS A 114 26.43 9.57 19.69
CA LYS A 114 26.29 10.88 20.32
C LYS A 114 25.24 10.86 21.45
N LEU A 115 24.08 10.26 21.20
CA LEU A 115 23.02 10.18 22.20
C LEU A 115 23.42 9.37 23.44
N LYS A 116 24.16 8.27 23.27
CA LYS A 116 24.72 7.50 24.39
C LYS A 116 25.71 8.33 25.20
N ILE A 117 26.68 8.95 24.53
CA ILE A 117 27.70 9.79 25.19
C ILE A 117 27.04 10.94 25.96
N SER A 118 26.05 11.63 25.37
CA SER A 118 25.34 12.71 26.07
C SER A 118 24.55 12.21 27.28
N LYS A 119 23.99 10.98 27.24
CA LYS A 119 23.35 10.39 28.43
C LYS A 119 24.38 10.09 29.52
N GLU A 120 25.52 9.50 29.14
CA GLU A 120 26.59 9.14 30.07
C GLU A 120 27.24 10.37 30.73
N LYS A 121 27.35 11.48 29.97
CA LYS A 121 27.83 12.78 30.48
C LYS A 121 26.81 13.53 31.34
N GLY A 122 25.55 13.12 31.32
CA GLY A 122 24.46 13.83 31.98
C GLY A 122 24.02 15.11 31.27
N ASP A 123 24.40 15.31 30.00
CA ASP A 123 24.06 16.49 29.19
C ASP A 123 22.55 16.57 28.85
N ILE A 124 21.82 15.47 28.99
CA ILE A 124 20.41 15.34 28.62
C ILE A 124 19.64 14.62 29.71
N SER A 125 18.39 15.03 29.91
CA SER A 125 17.46 14.35 30.81
C SER A 125 17.05 12.97 30.28
N GLU A 126 16.48 12.14 31.16
CA GLU A 126 16.01 10.81 30.77
C GLU A 126 14.83 10.87 29.78
N ASP A 127 13.96 11.88 29.90
CA ASP A 127 12.84 12.06 28.98
C ASP A 127 13.33 12.52 27.60
N GLU A 128 14.26 13.47 27.53
CA GLU A 128 14.90 13.87 26.27
C GLU A 128 15.65 12.70 25.60
N TYR A 129 16.30 11.86 26.40
CA TYR A 129 16.96 10.66 25.88
C TYR A 129 15.95 9.71 25.24
N LYS A 130 14.82 9.42 25.93
CA LYS A 130 13.75 8.55 25.42
C LYS A 130 13.18 9.09 24.12
N GLU A 131 12.90 10.40 24.04
CA GLU A 131 12.38 11.02 22.83
C GLU A 131 13.36 10.94 21.66
N LYS A 132 14.62 11.34 21.87
CA LYS A 132 15.66 11.30 20.84
C LYS A 132 15.92 9.86 20.39
N LYS A 133 15.94 8.90 21.31
CA LYS A 133 16.06 7.47 21.01
C LYS A 133 14.89 6.98 20.15
N ALA A 134 13.65 7.33 20.51
CA ALA A 134 12.47 6.94 19.74
C ALA A 134 12.49 7.51 18.30
N LYS A 135 12.95 8.75 18.12
CA LYS A 135 13.14 9.36 16.78
C LYS A 135 14.17 8.58 15.95
N ILE A 136 15.30 8.22 16.57
CA ILE A 136 16.34 7.43 15.92
C ILE A 136 15.82 6.03 15.54
N GLU A 137 15.09 5.35 16.42
CA GLU A 137 14.51 4.03 16.14
C GLU A 137 13.47 4.07 15.01
N LYS A 138 12.65 5.13 14.94
CA LYS A 138 11.73 5.35 13.81
C LYS A 138 12.49 5.53 12.50
N ALA A 139 13.58 6.30 12.51
CA ALA A 139 14.44 6.47 11.34
C ALA A 139 15.07 5.14 10.89
N GLU A 140 15.51 4.31 11.84
CA GLU A 140 16.05 2.97 11.55
C GLU A 140 15.04 2.01 10.95
N LYS A 141 13.83 1.96 11.50
CA LYS A 141 12.75 1.15 10.94
C LYS A 141 12.45 1.58 9.51
N SER A 142 12.33 2.88 9.29
CA SER A 142 12.09 3.45 7.96
C SER A 142 13.21 3.08 6.98
N LEU A 143 14.46 3.21 7.41
CA LEU A 143 15.63 2.84 6.61
C LEU A 143 15.65 1.33 6.28
N LYS A 144 15.31 0.46 7.24
CA LYS A 144 15.21 -0.98 7.00
C LYS A 144 14.13 -1.32 5.97
N THR A 145 12.95 -0.68 6.03
CA THR A 145 11.91 -0.90 5.01
C THR A 145 12.35 -0.42 3.62
N LEU A 146 13.17 0.63 3.55
CA LEU A 146 13.70 1.15 2.30
C LEU A 146 14.73 0.18 1.71
N GLU A 147 15.60 -0.39 2.56
CA GLU A 147 16.53 -1.47 2.17
C GLU A 147 15.83 -2.69 1.61
N GLU A 148 14.76 -3.16 2.26
CA GLU A 148 13.98 -4.30 1.79
C GLU A 148 13.36 -4.02 0.41
N LYS A 149 12.83 -2.82 0.19
CA LYS A 149 12.29 -2.41 -1.11
C LYS A 149 13.35 -2.39 -2.21
N ILE A 150 14.55 -1.88 -1.90
CA ILE A 150 15.65 -1.88 -2.88
C ILE A 150 16.16 -3.29 -3.14
N SER A 151 16.28 -4.13 -2.10
CA SER A 151 16.68 -5.52 -2.25
C SER A 151 15.71 -6.28 -3.17
N LYS A 152 14.40 -6.06 -3.01
CA LYS A 152 13.38 -6.61 -3.91
C LYS A 152 13.55 -6.08 -5.34
N ALA A 153 13.72 -4.77 -5.51
CA ALA A 153 13.93 -4.17 -6.82
C ALA A 153 15.18 -4.73 -7.53
N LYS A 154 16.27 -4.98 -6.80
CA LYS A 154 17.48 -5.62 -7.33
C LYS A 154 17.23 -7.04 -7.84
N LYS A 155 16.49 -7.84 -7.08
CA LYS A 155 16.14 -9.21 -7.49
C LYS A 155 15.31 -9.20 -8.77
N MET A 156 14.29 -8.34 -8.83
CA MET A 156 13.47 -8.19 -10.04
C MET A 156 14.30 -7.77 -11.25
N THR A 157 15.23 -6.81 -11.09
CA THR A 157 16.11 -6.42 -12.21
C THR A 157 17.03 -7.54 -12.67
N GLN A 158 17.45 -8.43 -11.77
CA GLN A 158 18.33 -9.54 -12.12
C GLN A 158 17.55 -10.63 -12.86
N GLU A 159 16.36 -10.98 -12.38
CA GLU A 159 15.44 -11.92 -13.04
C GLU A 159 14.97 -11.41 -14.42
N GLU A 160 14.78 -10.10 -14.60
CA GLU A 160 14.41 -9.49 -15.90
C GLU A 160 15.56 -9.44 -16.92
N LEU A 161 16.82 -9.53 -16.46
CA LEU A 161 17.99 -9.58 -17.35
C LEU A 161 18.34 -11.00 -17.78
N GLU A 162 18.00 -11.98 -16.96
CA GLU A 162 18.21 -13.41 -17.22
C GLU A 162 17.14 -14.02 -18.15
N ASN A 163 16.01 -13.31 -18.37
CA ASN A 163 14.90 -13.69 -19.28
C ASN A 163 14.79 -12.79 -20.53
#